data_AF-A0A1Y5Z686-F1
#
_entry.id   AF-A0A1Y5Z686-F1
#
_cell.length_a   1.000
_cell.length_b   1.000
_cell.length_c   1.000
_cell.angle_alpha   90.00
_cell.angle_beta   90.00
_cell.angle_gamma   90.00
#
_symmetry.space_group_name_H-M   'P 1'
#
loop_
_entity.id
_entity.type
_entity.pdbx_description
1 polymer ?
#
loop_
_entity_poly.entity_id
_entity_poly.type
_entity_poly.pdbx_seq_one_letter_code
_entity_poly.pdbx_strand_id
1 'polypeptide(L)'
;MQYSYIEYFDGWEKIFPSGNLIEFQQKSYIELDSMVIDNDKEAKYIKGRKALYQAKCPICQDVMSFNKGSKTVNKNPYFFHLDKEQCFSFESLAHAKTKKYLYELFSKAGYIVKEEKRHKDISRADVAVLQTIDGKEELKLAIEVQASNIRTSNITKRTNIYFEENVPTAWVLILDSFFPPKEKEVNGEKIYTDSYSGTRISSFNPETNSYEYTYISPLKEEYFFITGENNKAFNYLMDIYHVIVTVDHNGHVFLIRRTPESSKLGVDALLENREHSTQDDIFLVNRIAEPDIVPILLETELLRAPHSENDTRLKKNTQLNEEFKGQIHRSDSDPTNLVDAAIEFDKARQIEEALNSIELARKAREDMKIAYTNKLLEIEQQKAEERRRQEETLAEQMAKDYMCDLYNRYKKEFSMLVERMETEKVQFELYSIGNW
;
A
#
# COMPACT_ATOMS: atom_id res chain seq x y z
N MET A 1 22.12 14.33 -0.98
CA MET A 1 20.83 14.52 -1.67
C MET A 1 21.01 14.25 -3.14
N GLN A 2 19.98 13.70 -3.78
CA GLN A 2 20.00 13.47 -5.21
C GLN A 2 19.74 14.76 -6.00
N TYR A 3 18.81 15.59 -5.52
CA TYR A 3 18.39 16.80 -6.24
C TYR A 3 18.91 18.09 -5.60
N SER A 4 19.03 19.15 -6.40
CA SER A 4 19.22 20.54 -5.97
C SER A 4 18.58 21.49 -6.99
N TYR A 5 18.38 22.76 -6.59
CA TYR A 5 17.63 23.71 -7.40
C TYR A 5 18.42 25.00 -7.60
N ILE A 6 18.34 25.56 -8.79
CA ILE A 6 18.93 26.86 -9.13
C ILE A 6 17.78 27.78 -9.56
N GLU A 7 17.85 29.05 -9.20
CA GLU A 7 16.89 30.04 -9.71
C GLU A 7 16.98 30.12 -11.24
N TYR A 8 15.83 30.24 -11.90
CA TYR A 8 15.77 30.36 -13.35
C TYR A 8 16.62 31.52 -13.86
N PHE A 9 17.28 31.31 -15.00
CA PHE A 9 17.95 32.33 -15.77
C PHE A 9 17.91 31.99 -17.27
N ASP A 10 17.92 33.00 -18.12
CA ASP A 10 17.82 32.79 -19.57
C ASP A 10 19.05 32.05 -20.13
N GLY A 11 18.80 31.05 -20.98
CA GLY A 11 19.84 30.24 -21.60
C GLY A 11 20.45 29.17 -20.70
N TRP A 12 19.78 28.83 -19.60
CA TRP A 12 20.20 27.78 -18.68
C TRP A 12 20.36 26.42 -19.36
N GLU A 13 19.60 26.11 -20.40
CA GLU A 13 19.65 24.85 -21.13
C GLU A 13 21.02 24.58 -21.75
N LYS A 14 21.79 25.64 -22.05
CA LYS A 14 23.17 25.53 -22.56
C LYS A 14 24.18 25.23 -21.47
N ILE A 15 23.89 25.62 -20.23
CA ILE A 15 24.79 25.51 -19.08
C ILE A 15 24.49 24.26 -18.27
N PHE A 16 23.21 23.94 -18.10
CA PHE A 16 22.67 22.78 -17.40
C PHE A 16 21.74 21.98 -18.31
N PRO A 17 22.25 21.37 -19.39
CA PRO A 17 21.43 20.55 -20.29
C PRO A 17 20.82 19.32 -19.60
N SER A 18 21.34 18.89 -18.45
CA SER A 18 20.76 17.83 -17.64
C SER A 18 19.63 18.30 -16.70
N GLY A 19 19.42 19.61 -16.61
CA GLY A 19 18.43 20.19 -15.70
C GLY A 19 17.02 20.11 -16.24
N ASN A 20 16.05 20.11 -15.33
CA ASN A 20 14.63 20.18 -15.65
C ASN A 20 14.05 21.51 -15.17
N LEU A 21 13.29 22.19 -16.02
CA LEU A 21 12.54 23.38 -15.60
C LEU A 21 11.36 22.94 -14.76
N ILE A 22 11.29 23.44 -13.52
CA ILE A 22 10.17 23.23 -12.62
C ILE A 22 9.60 24.57 -12.17
N GLU A 23 8.29 24.63 -11.94
CA GLU A 23 7.64 25.80 -11.35
C GLU A 23 7.24 25.52 -9.90
N PHE A 24 7.56 26.46 -9.01
CA PHE A 24 7.23 26.37 -7.60
C PHE A 24 6.99 27.77 -6.99
N GLN A 25 5.88 27.96 -6.25
CA GLN A 25 5.50 29.26 -5.64
C GLN A 25 5.51 30.43 -6.65
N GLN A 26 4.99 30.21 -7.87
CA GLN A 26 4.99 31.20 -8.96
C GLN A 26 6.41 31.65 -9.37
N LYS A 27 7.43 30.85 -9.06
CA LYS A 27 8.82 31.06 -9.48
C LYS A 27 9.31 29.84 -10.23
N SER A 28 10.13 30.06 -11.25
CA SER A 28 10.73 28.99 -12.02
C SER A 28 12.12 28.65 -11.45
N TYR A 29 12.40 27.35 -11.35
CA TYR A 29 13.69 26.81 -10.91
C TYR A 29 14.18 25.77 -11.90
N ILE A 30 15.49 25.58 -11.92
CA ILE A 30 16.16 24.52 -12.66
C ILE A 30 16.50 23.43 -11.65
N GLU A 31 15.81 22.30 -11.71
CA GLU A 31 16.13 21.10 -10.94
C GLU A 31 17.32 20.39 -11.55
N LEU A 32 18.28 20.01 -10.70
CA LEU A 32 19.46 19.23 -11.09
C LEU A 32 19.46 17.88 -10.37
N ASP A 33 19.55 16.78 -11.11
CA ASP A 33 19.76 15.43 -10.57
C ASP A 33 21.25 15.08 -10.56
N SER A 34 21.81 14.85 -9.37
CA SER A 34 23.21 14.47 -9.18
C SER A 34 23.65 13.23 -9.98
N MET A 35 22.72 12.34 -10.32
CA MET A 35 23.00 11.12 -11.08
C MET A 35 23.11 11.35 -12.59
N VAL A 36 22.59 12.48 -13.09
CA VAL A 36 22.52 12.82 -14.52
C VAL A 36 23.52 13.93 -14.90
N ILE A 37 23.87 14.80 -13.95
CA ILE A 37 24.80 15.92 -14.16
C ILE A 37 26.13 15.48 -14.78
N ASP A 38 26.53 16.15 -15.86
CA ASP A 38 27.85 16.00 -16.44
C ASP A 38 28.93 16.60 -15.51
N ASN A 39 29.78 15.72 -14.96
CA ASN A 39 30.83 16.07 -14.01
C ASN A 39 31.91 17.02 -14.56
N ASP A 40 32.10 17.07 -15.88
CA ASP A 40 33.16 17.86 -16.51
C ASP A 40 32.60 19.17 -17.09
N LYS A 41 31.34 19.18 -17.51
CA LYS A 41 30.70 20.36 -18.13
C LYS A 41 29.86 21.17 -17.16
N GLU A 42 29.01 20.52 -16.37
CA GLU A 42 27.97 21.19 -15.58
C GLU A 42 28.42 21.39 -14.13
N ALA A 43 29.03 20.38 -13.52
CA ALA A 43 29.43 20.40 -12.12
C ALA A 43 30.37 21.56 -11.74
N LYS A 44 31.18 22.05 -12.68
CA LYS A 44 32.11 23.18 -12.45
C LYS A 44 31.37 24.48 -12.09
N TYR A 45 30.11 24.61 -12.49
CA TYR A 45 29.30 25.80 -12.28
C TYR A 45 28.62 25.85 -10.90
N ILE A 46 28.52 24.69 -10.21
CA ILE A 46 27.72 24.47 -8.99
C ILE A 46 28.53 23.93 -7.81
N LYS A 47 29.87 23.94 -7.91
CA LYS A 47 30.76 23.34 -6.91
C LYS A 47 31.26 24.37 -5.90
N GLY A 48 30.93 24.16 -4.63
CA GLY A 48 31.44 24.90 -3.48
C GLY A 48 30.76 26.26 -3.25
N ARG A 49 31.17 26.94 -2.17
CA ARG A 49 30.59 28.24 -1.72
C ARG A 49 30.68 29.39 -2.74
N LYS A 50 31.60 29.30 -3.71
CA LYS A 50 31.83 30.34 -4.74
C LYS A 50 31.37 29.89 -6.14
N ALA A 51 30.45 28.92 -6.19
CA ALA A 51 29.83 28.50 -7.43
C ALA A 51 29.22 29.69 -8.17
N LEU A 52 29.29 29.68 -9.50
CA LEU A 52 28.69 30.73 -10.35
C LEU A 52 27.17 30.71 -10.22
N TYR A 53 26.60 29.52 -10.07
CA TYR A 53 25.19 29.32 -9.80
C TYR A 53 25.03 28.60 -8.47
N GLN A 54 24.28 29.22 -7.57
CA GLN A 54 24.03 28.65 -6.26
C GLN A 54 22.98 27.55 -6.37
N ALA A 55 23.42 26.30 -6.28
CA ALA A 55 22.53 25.18 -6.01
C ALA A 55 21.99 25.31 -4.58
N LYS A 56 20.67 25.28 -4.41
CA LYS A 56 19.99 25.42 -3.12
C LYS A 56 19.26 24.14 -2.73
N CYS A 57 19.17 23.84 -1.42
CA CYS A 57 18.27 22.82 -0.89
C CYS A 57 16.85 23.36 -1.10
N PRO A 58 15.94 22.62 -1.73
CA PRO A 58 14.58 23.15 -1.94
C PRO A 58 13.77 23.22 -0.62
N ILE A 59 14.28 22.59 0.45
CA ILE A 59 13.56 22.42 1.71
C ILE A 59 13.93 23.50 2.72
N CYS A 60 15.23 23.75 2.91
CA CYS A 60 15.73 24.82 3.79
C CYS A 60 16.21 26.06 3.03
N GLN A 61 16.31 26.01 1.71
CA GLN A 61 16.82 27.09 0.84
C GLN A 61 18.31 27.42 1.04
N ASP A 62 19.04 26.64 1.84
CA ASP A 62 20.49 26.82 2.03
C ASP A 62 21.29 26.39 0.81
N VAL A 63 22.48 27.00 0.68
CA VAL A 63 23.42 26.69 -0.40
C VAL A 63 23.99 25.28 -0.22
N MET A 64 23.85 24.51 -1.27
CA MET A 64 24.41 23.17 -1.42
C MET A 64 25.63 23.20 -2.33
N SER A 65 26.48 22.20 -2.17
CA SER A 65 27.58 21.93 -3.09
C SER A 65 27.41 20.55 -3.70
N PHE A 66 27.83 20.43 -4.95
CA PHE A 66 27.88 19.14 -5.64
C PHE A 66 29.18 18.38 -5.33
N ASN A 67 29.06 17.08 -5.06
CA ASN A 67 30.16 16.13 -4.99
C ASN A 67 30.01 15.14 -6.14
N LYS A 68 31.01 15.08 -7.04
CA LYS A 68 31.03 14.17 -8.19
C LYS A 68 31.13 12.67 -7.84
N GLY A 69 31.24 12.33 -6.56
CA GLY A 69 31.49 10.97 -6.13
C GLY A 69 32.89 10.49 -6.52
N SER A 70 33.12 9.19 -6.34
CA SER A 70 34.35 8.53 -6.78
C SER A 70 34.07 7.09 -7.16
N LYS A 71 34.33 6.74 -8.42
CA LYS A 71 34.24 5.35 -8.90
C LYS A 71 35.21 4.43 -8.16
N THR A 72 36.38 4.94 -7.76
CA THR A 72 37.40 4.17 -7.03
C THR A 72 36.94 3.73 -5.64
N VAL A 73 36.02 4.49 -5.02
CA VAL A 73 35.49 4.20 -3.68
C VAL A 73 34.00 3.82 -3.73
N ASN A 74 33.49 3.51 -4.93
CA ASN A 74 32.08 3.23 -5.22
C ASN A 74 31.11 4.23 -4.55
N LYS A 75 31.46 5.52 -4.61
CA LYS A 75 30.66 6.60 -4.04
C LYS A 75 29.95 7.32 -5.18
N ASN A 76 28.62 7.27 -5.19
CA ASN A 76 27.81 7.98 -6.18
C ASN A 76 27.97 9.50 -6.04
N PRO A 77 27.69 10.28 -7.10
CA PRO A 77 27.55 11.71 -6.99
C PRO A 77 26.38 12.09 -6.07
N TYR A 78 26.47 13.24 -5.41
CA TYR A 78 25.43 13.75 -4.52
C TYR A 78 25.62 15.24 -4.23
N PHE A 79 24.53 15.91 -3.92
CA PHE A 79 24.54 17.23 -3.29
C PHE A 79 24.65 17.13 -1.77
N PHE A 80 25.34 18.08 -1.16
CA PHE A 80 25.49 18.19 0.29
C PHE A 80 25.43 19.63 0.76
N HIS A 81 24.93 19.83 1.97
CA HIS A 81 24.92 21.13 2.63
C HIS A 81 26.33 21.54 3.02
N LEU A 82 26.65 22.82 2.80
CA LEU A 82 27.90 23.39 3.26
C LEU A 82 27.90 23.63 4.77
N ASP A 83 26.74 23.97 5.34
CA ASP A 83 26.50 24.18 6.78
C ASP A 83 25.28 23.35 7.21
N LYS A 84 25.38 22.64 8.34
CA LYS A 84 24.79 21.30 8.47
C LYS A 84 23.65 21.19 9.48
N GLU A 85 22.85 22.24 9.67
CA GLU A 85 22.02 22.26 10.89
C GLU A 85 20.71 21.48 10.83
N GLN A 86 20.00 21.34 9.69
CA GLN A 86 18.83 20.44 9.55
C GLN A 86 18.26 20.52 8.10
N CYS A 87 18.69 19.66 7.15
CA CYS A 87 17.97 19.50 5.85
C CYS A 87 17.78 18.00 5.53
N PHE A 88 16.55 17.62 5.18
CA PHE A 88 16.12 16.24 4.86
C PHE A 88 16.90 15.66 3.69
N SER A 89 17.43 14.44 3.81
CA SER A 89 18.42 13.93 2.86
C SER A 89 17.88 12.89 1.86
N PHE A 90 18.17 13.12 0.56
CA PHE A 90 18.11 12.14 -0.55
C PHE A 90 16.74 11.63 -1.02
N GLU A 91 15.73 12.49 -1.20
CA GLU A 91 14.50 12.12 -1.94
C GLU A 91 14.02 13.23 -2.88
N SER A 92 12.99 12.93 -3.70
CA SER A 92 12.30 13.93 -4.52
C SER A 92 11.67 15.03 -3.67
N LEU A 93 11.42 16.19 -4.30
CA LEU A 93 10.95 17.37 -3.59
C LEU A 93 9.62 17.16 -2.87
N ALA A 94 8.69 16.45 -3.50
CA ALA A 94 7.40 16.13 -2.90
C ALA A 94 7.55 15.29 -1.63
N HIS A 95 8.40 14.26 -1.68
CA HIS A 95 8.66 13.37 -0.56
C HIS A 95 9.29 14.12 0.62
N ALA A 96 10.34 14.88 0.34
CA ALA A 96 11.07 15.59 1.38
C ALA A 96 10.23 16.70 2.04
N LYS A 97 9.37 17.39 1.28
CA LYS A 97 8.41 18.35 1.85
C LYS A 97 7.31 17.70 2.67
N THR A 98 6.82 16.53 2.27
CA THR A 98 5.84 15.78 3.07
C THR A 98 6.44 15.39 4.42
N LYS A 99 7.69 14.93 4.45
CA LYS A 99 8.39 14.67 5.72
C LYS A 99 8.48 15.91 6.58
N LYS A 100 8.87 17.05 6.00
CA LYS A 100 8.94 18.32 6.73
C LYS A 100 7.59 18.73 7.29
N TYR A 101 6.53 18.62 6.49
CA TYR A 101 5.18 18.94 6.92
C TYR A 101 4.74 18.07 8.11
N LEU A 102 4.94 16.75 8.02
CA LEU A 102 4.66 15.83 9.12
C LEU A 102 5.52 16.14 10.35
N TYR A 103 6.81 16.42 10.16
CA TYR A 103 7.71 16.83 11.25
C TYR A 103 7.17 18.05 11.99
N GLU A 104 6.80 19.09 11.25
CA GLU A 104 6.25 20.33 11.81
C GLU A 104 4.92 20.08 12.53
N LEU A 105 4.01 19.28 11.97
CA LEU A 105 2.73 18.94 12.58
C LEU A 105 2.90 18.22 13.92
N PHE A 106 3.73 17.16 13.96
CA PHE A 106 3.96 16.42 15.19
C PHE A 106 4.72 17.23 16.24
N SER A 107 5.67 18.08 15.81
CA SER A 107 6.38 19.00 16.70
C SER A 107 5.43 20.03 17.33
N LYS A 108 4.52 20.60 16.54
CA LYS A 108 3.45 21.50 17.03
C LYS A 108 2.50 20.79 18.00
N ALA A 109 2.22 19.50 17.78
CA ALA A 109 1.43 18.67 18.67
C ALA A 109 2.19 18.23 19.95
N GLY A 110 3.43 18.70 20.16
CA GLY A 110 4.20 18.47 21.38
C GLY A 110 5.02 17.17 21.40
N TYR A 111 5.14 16.47 20.28
CA TYR A 111 5.96 15.27 20.18
C TYR A 111 7.43 15.61 19.88
N ILE A 112 8.33 14.73 20.34
CA ILE A 112 9.73 14.79 19.91
C ILE A 112 9.81 14.08 18.57
N VAL A 113 10.20 14.80 17.52
CA VAL A 113 10.31 14.22 16.18
C VAL A 113 11.77 14.14 15.76
N LYS A 114 12.17 13.00 15.21
CA LYS A 114 13.50 12.80 14.65
C LYS A 114 13.38 12.31 13.21
N GLU A 115 14.11 12.94 12.32
CA GLU A 115 14.27 12.49 10.94
C GLU A 115 15.30 11.37 10.88
N GLU A 116 15.06 10.37 10.04
CA GLU A 116 16.07 9.38 9.67
C GLU A 116 16.75 8.68 10.87
N LYS A 117 16.10 8.65 12.04
CA LYS A 117 16.67 8.03 13.24
C LYS A 117 16.78 6.54 12.97
N ARG A 118 18.00 6.04 12.82
CA ARG A 118 18.25 4.59 12.87
C ARG A 118 17.81 4.10 14.24
N HIS A 119 16.77 3.29 14.27
CA HIS A 119 16.41 2.55 15.46
C HIS A 119 17.20 1.23 15.44
N LYS A 120 18.15 1.08 16.36
CA LYS A 120 18.94 -0.16 16.59
C LYS A 120 19.53 -0.82 15.31
N ASP A 121 19.92 -0.01 14.32
CA ASP A 121 20.43 -0.46 13.01
C ASP A 121 19.46 -1.28 12.11
N ILE A 122 18.14 -1.31 12.40
CA ILE A 122 17.19 -2.23 11.73
C ILE A 122 16.52 -1.62 10.49
N SER A 123 16.01 -0.38 10.59
CA SER A 123 15.41 0.38 9.48
C SER A 123 15.42 1.88 9.77
N ARG A 124 15.32 2.70 8.71
CA ARG A 124 15.29 4.16 8.79
C ARG A 124 13.87 4.62 8.47
N ALA A 125 13.13 5.05 9.50
CA ALA A 125 11.83 5.68 9.31
C ALA A 125 12.04 7.04 8.62
N ASP A 126 11.10 7.42 7.77
CA ASP A 126 11.11 8.74 7.15
C ASP A 126 10.86 9.82 8.20
N VAL A 127 9.88 9.60 9.07
CA VAL A 127 9.61 10.43 10.25
C VAL A 127 9.42 9.52 11.47
N ALA A 128 10.26 9.68 12.49
CA ALA A 128 10.16 8.95 13.75
C ALA A 128 9.53 9.86 14.83
N VAL A 129 8.37 9.48 15.35
CA VAL A 129 7.66 10.21 16.40
C VAL A 129 7.96 9.55 17.74
N LEU A 130 8.54 10.31 18.67
CA LEU A 130 8.93 9.83 19.98
C LEU A 130 8.07 10.47 21.08
N GLN A 131 7.86 9.69 22.14
CA GLN A 131 7.24 10.14 23.37
C GLN A 131 8.20 9.90 24.53
N THR A 132 8.18 10.79 25.52
CA THR A 132 8.90 10.56 26.77
C THR A 132 8.02 9.75 27.71
N ILE A 133 8.46 8.54 28.07
CA ILE A 133 7.82 7.66 29.04
C ILE A 133 8.86 7.37 30.12
N ASP A 134 8.54 7.65 31.39
CA ASP A 134 9.44 7.47 32.54
C ASP A 134 10.85 8.09 32.36
N GLY A 135 10.90 9.27 31.70
CA GLY A 135 12.14 9.98 31.43
C GLY A 135 12.99 9.40 30.29
N LYS A 136 12.51 8.40 29.56
CA LYS A 136 13.15 7.80 28.39
C LYS A 136 12.39 8.15 27.11
N GLU A 137 13.12 8.46 26.05
CA GLU A 137 12.55 8.59 24.72
C GLU A 137 12.23 7.21 24.14
N GLU A 138 10.95 6.94 23.91
CA GLU A 138 10.48 5.72 23.25
C GLU A 138 9.87 6.07 21.88
N LEU A 139 10.09 5.20 20.90
CA LEU A 139 9.52 5.38 19.56
C LEU A 139 8.02 5.03 19.64
N LYS A 140 7.16 6.01 19.39
CA LYS A 140 5.70 5.87 19.45
C LYS A 140 5.11 5.45 18.11
N LEU A 141 5.61 6.02 17.02
CA LEU A 141 5.11 5.81 15.67
C LEU A 141 6.26 5.97 14.67
N ALA A 142 6.38 5.02 13.75
CA ALA A 142 7.18 5.17 12.55
C ALA A 142 6.28 5.60 11.40
N ILE A 143 6.66 6.64 10.66
CA ILE A 143 5.92 7.08 9.47
C ILE A 143 6.81 6.86 8.25
N GLU A 144 6.26 6.17 7.26
CA GLU A 144 6.86 5.92 5.95
C GLU A 144 6.10 6.76 4.91
N VAL A 145 6.81 7.66 4.24
CA VAL A 145 6.26 8.47 3.16
C VAL A 145 6.57 7.76 1.85
N GLN A 146 5.59 7.64 0.95
CA GLN A 146 5.80 6.93 -0.31
C GLN A 146 5.29 7.73 -1.50
N ALA A 147 6.23 8.13 -2.36
CA ALA A 147 5.95 8.90 -3.57
C ALA A 147 5.77 8.03 -4.82
N SER A 148 6.29 6.80 -4.85
CA SER A 148 6.24 5.94 -6.04
C SER A 148 5.80 4.52 -5.70
N ASN A 149 5.44 3.73 -6.70
CA ASN A 149 5.05 2.34 -6.48
C ASN A 149 6.23 1.54 -5.88
N ILE A 150 6.00 0.84 -4.78
CA ILE A 150 7.00 0.08 -4.03
C ILE A 150 6.62 -1.40 -4.03
N ARG A 151 7.61 -2.30 -4.13
CA ARG A 151 7.34 -3.74 -4.04
C ARG A 151 6.67 -4.09 -2.71
N THR A 152 5.66 -4.95 -2.75
CA THR A 152 4.95 -5.44 -1.55
C THR A 152 5.91 -6.03 -0.53
N SER A 153 6.92 -6.78 -0.96
CA SER A 153 7.97 -7.33 -0.08
C SER A 153 8.76 -6.27 0.69
N ASN A 154 8.94 -5.07 0.13
CA ASN A 154 9.57 -3.95 0.85
C ASN A 154 8.60 -3.33 1.87
N ILE A 155 7.31 -3.20 1.54
CA ILE A 155 6.28 -2.76 2.51
C ILE A 155 6.26 -3.73 3.68
N THR A 156 6.23 -5.03 3.40
CA THR A 156 6.21 -6.09 4.41
C THR A 156 7.44 -6.02 5.30
N LYS A 157 8.63 -5.92 4.70
CA LYS A 157 9.89 -5.81 5.45
C LYS A 157 9.90 -4.58 6.37
N ARG A 158 9.54 -3.40 5.84
CA ARG A 158 9.56 -2.15 6.62
C ARG A 158 8.54 -2.18 7.75
N THR A 159 7.32 -2.63 7.47
CA THR A 159 6.26 -2.74 8.48
C THR A 159 6.63 -3.73 9.59
N ASN A 160 7.13 -4.92 9.23
CA ASN A 160 7.39 -5.96 10.22
C ASN A 160 8.59 -5.66 11.13
N ILE A 161 9.57 -4.90 10.65
CA ILE A 161 10.69 -4.44 11.48
C ILE A 161 10.21 -3.61 12.67
N TYR A 162 9.25 -2.70 12.46
CA TYR A 162 8.70 -1.90 13.56
C TYR A 162 7.71 -2.70 14.40
N PHE A 163 6.95 -3.62 13.79
CA PHE A 163 6.06 -4.53 14.52
C PHE A 163 6.82 -5.36 15.57
N GLU A 164 8.00 -5.89 15.23
CA GLU A 164 8.86 -6.65 16.15
C GLU A 164 9.32 -5.82 17.37
N GLU A 165 9.31 -4.49 17.25
CA GLU A 165 9.63 -3.54 18.31
C GLU A 165 8.38 -2.93 18.97
N ASN A 166 7.19 -3.48 18.68
CA ASN A 166 5.91 -3.00 19.20
C ASN A 166 5.59 -1.54 18.79
N VAL A 167 6.06 -1.13 17.61
CA VAL A 167 5.88 0.21 17.06
C VAL A 167 4.97 0.15 15.81
N PRO A 168 3.82 0.86 15.80
CA PRO A 168 3.00 0.98 14.60
C PRO A 168 3.73 1.70 13.45
N THR A 169 3.40 1.33 12.22
CA THR A 169 3.93 1.97 11.00
C THR A 169 2.82 2.66 10.22
N ALA A 170 2.80 3.99 10.18
CA ALA A 170 1.87 4.73 9.34
C ALA A 170 2.45 4.93 7.94
N TRP A 171 1.65 4.64 6.91
CA TRP A 171 2.02 4.91 5.52
C TRP A 171 1.28 6.16 5.01
N VAL A 172 2.04 7.11 4.47
CA VAL A 172 1.50 8.33 3.84
C VAL A 172 1.88 8.36 2.37
N LEU A 173 0.89 8.34 1.48
CA LEU A 173 1.13 8.31 0.03
C LEU A 173 1.04 9.69 -0.60
N ILE A 174 1.93 10.01 -1.54
CA ILE A 174 1.83 11.24 -2.35
C ILE A 174 1.06 10.91 -3.62
N LEU A 175 -0.24 11.25 -3.69
CA LEU A 175 -1.17 10.78 -4.72
C LEU A 175 -0.66 11.02 -6.14
N ASP A 176 -0.27 12.25 -6.46
CA ASP A 176 0.10 12.64 -7.82
C ASP A 176 1.38 11.94 -8.30
N SER A 177 2.33 11.69 -7.40
CA SER A 177 3.55 10.94 -7.72
C SER A 177 3.30 9.43 -7.74
N PHE A 178 2.43 8.94 -6.85
CA PHE A 178 2.17 7.52 -6.65
C PHE A 178 1.26 6.97 -7.76
N PHE A 179 0.38 7.81 -8.29
CA PHE A 179 -0.46 7.59 -9.47
C PHE A 179 -0.14 8.66 -10.52
N PRO A 180 1.02 8.57 -11.20
CA PRO A 180 1.44 9.58 -12.16
C PRO A 180 0.46 9.62 -13.35
N PRO A 181 0.15 10.80 -13.92
CA PRO A 181 -0.72 10.91 -15.09
C PRO A 181 -0.24 10.03 -16.24
N LYS A 182 -1.19 9.46 -16.99
CA LYS A 182 -0.85 8.68 -18.20
C LYS A 182 -0.70 9.61 -19.39
N GLU A 183 0.43 9.52 -20.06
CA GLU A 183 0.67 10.17 -21.35
C GLU A 183 0.16 9.28 -22.49
N LYS A 184 -0.62 9.85 -23.41
CA LYS A 184 -1.01 9.23 -24.67
C LYS A 184 -0.79 10.21 -25.80
N GLU A 185 -0.22 9.74 -26.90
CA GLU A 185 -0.12 10.53 -28.12
C GLU A 185 -1.33 10.26 -29.02
N VAL A 186 -2.07 11.30 -29.39
CA VAL A 186 -3.20 11.22 -30.34
C VAL A 186 -2.97 12.30 -31.40
N ASN A 187 -2.85 11.88 -32.66
CA ASN A 187 -2.60 12.78 -33.79
C ASN A 187 -1.34 13.68 -33.65
N GLY A 188 -0.31 13.22 -32.95
CA GLY A 188 0.90 14.01 -32.67
C GLY A 188 0.78 14.95 -31.47
N GLU A 189 -0.38 15.01 -30.81
CA GLU A 189 -0.58 15.77 -29.57
C GLU A 189 -0.47 14.85 -28.35
N LYS A 190 0.31 15.26 -27.36
CA LYS A 190 0.41 14.58 -26.07
C LYS A 190 -0.79 14.96 -25.20
N ILE A 191 -1.62 13.96 -24.90
CA ILE A 191 -2.76 14.06 -24.00
C ILE A 191 -2.38 13.38 -22.68
N TYR A 192 -2.53 14.12 -21.58
CA TYR A 192 -2.36 13.58 -20.24
C TYR A 192 -3.73 13.26 -19.63
N THR A 193 -3.88 12.05 -19.10
CA THR A 193 -5.09 11.65 -18.37
C THR A 193 -4.74 11.33 -16.93
N ASP A 194 -5.49 11.90 -15.99
CA ASP A 194 -5.31 11.65 -14.56
C ASP A 194 -5.45 10.16 -14.23
N SER A 195 -4.54 9.66 -13.40
CA SER A 195 -4.51 8.26 -12.96
C SER A 195 -5.40 7.98 -11.75
N TYR A 196 -6.10 8.99 -11.25
CA TYR A 196 -7.10 8.87 -10.20
C TYR A 196 -8.14 10.01 -10.28
N SER A 197 -9.29 9.85 -9.64
CA SER A 197 -10.33 10.87 -9.51
C SER A 197 -10.99 10.83 -8.13
N GLY A 198 -11.85 11.81 -7.83
CA GLY A 198 -12.58 11.90 -6.56
C GLY A 198 -12.03 12.93 -5.57
N THR A 199 -10.83 13.46 -5.78
CA THR A 199 -10.26 14.54 -4.94
C THR A 199 -10.71 15.94 -5.40
N ARG A 200 -11.12 16.05 -6.66
CA ARG A 200 -11.55 17.29 -7.32
C ARG A 200 -12.85 17.06 -8.08
N ILE A 201 -13.70 18.09 -8.10
CA ILE A 201 -14.94 18.17 -8.86
C ILE A 201 -14.68 19.10 -10.05
N SER A 202 -14.94 18.61 -11.25
CA SER A 202 -14.88 19.41 -12.48
C SER A 202 -16.24 20.07 -12.75
N SER A 203 -16.27 21.39 -12.87
CA SER A 203 -17.43 22.16 -13.32
C SER A 203 -17.10 22.86 -14.62
N PHE A 204 -17.93 22.68 -15.64
CA PHE A 204 -17.79 23.43 -16.89
C PHE A 204 -18.25 24.87 -16.68
N ASN A 205 -17.34 25.82 -16.86
CA ASN A 205 -17.66 27.25 -16.86
C ASN A 205 -18.00 27.68 -18.31
N PRO A 206 -19.27 28.00 -18.62
CA PRO A 206 -19.67 28.40 -19.96
C PRO A 206 -19.15 29.78 -20.36
N GLU A 207 -18.77 30.64 -19.41
CA GLU A 207 -18.25 31.98 -19.70
C GLU A 207 -16.80 31.92 -20.20
N THR A 208 -15.98 31.06 -19.59
CA THR A 208 -14.58 30.84 -19.99
C THR A 208 -14.44 29.72 -21.02
N ASN A 209 -15.53 29.01 -21.33
CA ASN A 209 -15.57 27.82 -22.17
C ASN A 209 -14.50 26.79 -21.75
N SER A 210 -14.34 26.61 -20.44
CA SER A 210 -13.29 25.76 -19.85
C SER A 210 -13.81 24.99 -18.64
N TYR A 211 -13.15 23.87 -18.32
CA TYR A 211 -13.42 23.14 -17.08
C TYR A 211 -12.62 23.76 -15.94
N GLU A 212 -13.31 24.14 -14.89
CA GLU A 212 -12.72 24.54 -13.62
C GLU A 212 -12.72 23.36 -12.66
N TYR A 213 -11.62 23.18 -11.95
CA TYR A 213 -11.45 22.10 -10.99
C TYR A 213 -11.44 22.69 -9.59
N THR A 214 -12.37 22.24 -8.76
CA THR A 214 -12.45 22.61 -7.34
C THR A 214 -12.24 21.38 -6.49
N TYR A 215 -11.55 21.54 -5.35
CA TYR A 215 -11.41 20.44 -4.41
C TYR A 215 -12.76 20.05 -3.82
N ILE A 216 -12.90 18.76 -3.50
CA ILE A 216 -14.05 18.30 -2.73
C ILE A 216 -14.20 19.11 -1.45
N SER A 217 -15.45 19.29 -1.00
CA SER A 217 -15.72 19.96 0.27
C SER A 217 -15.13 19.15 1.43
N PRO A 218 -14.48 19.77 2.42
CA PRO A 218 -14.05 19.08 3.64
C PRO A 218 -15.19 18.41 4.41
N LEU A 219 -16.42 18.86 4.20
CA LEU A 219 -17.64 18.34 4.85
C LEU A 219 -18.31 17.20 4.06
N LYS A 220 -17.66 16.66 3.04
CA LYS A 220 -18.21 15.60 2.18
C LYS A 220 -17.21 14.47 1.96
N GLU A 221 -17.78 13.29 1.72
CA GLU A 221 -17.10 12.15 1.12
C GLU A 221 -17.48 12.07 -0.36
N GLU A 222 -16.52 11.70 -1.20
CA GLU A 222 -16.75 11.42 -2.62
C GLU A 222 -16.20 10.04 -2.97
N TYR A 223 -16.70 9.46 -4.06
CA TYR A 223 -16.11 8.23 -4.59
C TYR A 223 -14.71 8.50 -5.15
N PHE A 224 -13.77 7.64 -4.81
CA PHE A 224 -12.41 7.68 -5.30
C PHE A 224 -12.16 6.52 -6.24
N PHE A 225 -11.63 6.83 -7.42
CA PHE A 225 -11.35 5.83 -8.45
C PHE A 225 -9.89 5.92 -8.86
N ILE A 226 -9.22 4.78 -8.96
CA ILE A 226 -7.88 4.67 -9.53
C ILE A 226 -8.05 4.23 -10.98
N THR A 227 -7.62 5.06 -11.91
CA THR A 227 -7.71 4.75 -13.34
C THR A 227 -6.45 4.01 -13.79
N GLY A 228 -6.60 2.96 -14.59
CA GLY A 228 -5.48 2.25 -15.17
C GLY A 228 -5.16 0.89 -14.56
N GLU A 229 -3.88 0.51 -14.58
CA GLU A 229 -3.46 -0.84 -14.20
C GLU A 229 -3.51 -1.04 -12.68
N ASN A 230 -3.67 -2.30 -12.27
CA ASN A 230 -3.69 -2.68 -10.87
C ASN A 230 -2.44 -2.20 -10.12
N ASN A 231 -2.62 -1.35 -9.11
CA ASN A 231 -1.55 -0.94 -8.22
C ASN A 231 -1.44 -1.90 -7.02
N LYS A 232 -0.59 -2.92 -7.17
CA LYS A 232 -0.37 -3.96 -6.15
C LYS A 232 0.05 -3.41 -4.80
N ALA A 233 0.84 -2.32 -4.77
CA ALA A 233 1.29 -1.71 -3.52
C ALA A 233 0.13 -1.01 -2.80
N PHE A 234 -0.70 -0.27 -3.53
CA PHE A 234 -1.88 0.37 -2.97
C PHE A 234 -2.85 -0.66 -2.40
N ASN A 235 -3.19 -1.70 -3.16
CA ASN A 235 -4.05 -2.78 -2.68
C ASN A 235 -3.50 -3.43 -1.42
N TYR A 236 -2.22 -3.79 -1.44
CA TYR A 236 -1.58 -4.42 -0.30
C TYR A 236 -1.63 -3.55 0.96
N LEU A 237 -1.43 -2.23 0.82
CA LEU A 237 -1.59 -1.29 1.93
C LEU A 237 -3.05 -1.20 2.38
N MET A 238 -4.01 -1.13 1.46
CA MET A 238 -5.44 -1.12 1.80
C MET A 238 -5.89 -2.41 2.48
N ASP A 239 -5.34 -3.56 2.10
CA ASP A 239 -5.63 -4.87 2.69
C ASP A 239 -5.11 -4.98 4.12
N ILE A 240 -3.99 -4.33 4.42
CA ILE A 240 -3.42 -4.31 5.77
C ILE A 240 -4.10 -3.26 6.64
N TYR A 241 -4.16 -2.01 6.18
CA TYR A 241 -4.52 -0.87 7.03
C TYR A 241 -6.00 -0.47 6.93
N HIS A 242 -6.71 -0.90 5.88
CA HIS A 242 -8.11 -0.57 5.55
C HIS A 242 -8.40 0.91 5.28
N VAL A 243 -7.50 1.78 5.71
CA VAL A 243 -7.49 3.22 5.51
C VAL A 243 -6.08 3.66 5.17
N ILE A 244 -5.95 4.65 4.30
CA ILE A 244 -4.66 5.26 3.94
C ILE A 244 -4.80 6.77 4.00
N VAL A 245 -3.83 7.42 4.63
CA VAL A 245 -3.67 8.87 4.58
C VAL A 245 -2.83 9.22 3.37
N THR A 246 -3.28 10.19 2.58
CA THR A 246 -2.59 10.62 1.37
C THR A 246 -2.46 12.13 1.29
N VAL A 247 -1.54 12.61 0.47
CA VAL A 247 -1.29 14.02 0.21
C VAL A 247 -1.16 14.25 -1.29
N ASP A 248 -1.72 15.34 -1.80
CA ASP A 248 -1.52 15.75 -3.20
C ASP A 248 -0.45 16.86 -3.32
N HIS A 249 -0.06 17.20 -4.54
CA HIS A 249 0.94 18.24 -4.82
C HIS A 249 0.47 19.65 -4.45
N ASN A 250 -0.82 19.87 -4.27
CA ASN A 250 -1.35 21.12 -3.72
C ASN A 250 -1.41 21.11 -2.18
N GLY A 251 -0.87 20.07 -1.54
CA GLY A 251 -0.72 19.97 -0.09
C GLY A 251 -1.99 19.54 0.65
N HIS A 252 -3.07 19.21 -0.05
CA HIS A 252 -4.29 18.73 0.60
C HIS A 252 -4.10 17.30 1.07
N VAL A 253 -4.54 17.04 2.30
CA VAL A 253 -4.45 15.72 2.92
C VAL A 253 -5.81 15.05 2.87
N PHE A 254 -5.82 13.79 2.47
CA PHE A 254 -7.03 13.00 2.30
C PHE A 254 -6.95 11.70 3.09
N LEU A 255 -8.12 11.20 3.50
CA LEU A 255 -8.30 9.84 3.99
C LEU A 255 -8.99 9.05 2.88
N ILE A 256 -8.39 7.93 2.49
CA ILE A 256 -8.97 6.98 1.52
C ILE A 256 -9.31 5.70 2.25
N ARG A 257 -10.52 5.18 2.03
CA ARG A 257 -11.04 3.96 2.64
C ARG A 257 -11.91 3.17 1.66
N ARG A 258 -12.07 1.87 1.87
CA ARG A 258 -13.07 1.08 1.11
C ARG A 258 -14.48 1.42 1.55
N THR A 259 -15.46 1.22 0.67
CA THR A 259 -16.85 1.11 1.09
C THR A 259 -17.07 -0.19 1.89
N PRO A 260 -18.13 -0.29 2.69
CA PRO A 260 -18.49 -1.54 3.37
C PRO A 260 -18.67 -2.71 2.39
N GLU A 261 -19.25 -2.44 1.22
CA GLU A 261 -19.48 -3.45 0.17
C GLU A 261 -18.16 -3.98 -0.40
N SER A 262 -17.22 -3.09 -0.72
CA SER A 262 -15.90 -3.49 -1.21
C SER A 262 -15.05 -4.16 -0.14
N SER A 263 -15.20 -3.75 1.13
CA SER A 263 -14.55 -4.44 2.25
C SER A 263 -15.03 -5.89 2.35
N LYS A 264 -16.33 -6.14 2.20
CA LYS A 264 -16.89 -7.49 2.16
C LYS A 264 -16.35 -8.30 0.99
N LEU A 265 -16.34 -7.73 -0.22
CA LEU A 265 -15.80 -8.39 -1.41
C LEU A 265 -14.33 -8.77 -1.24
N GLY A 266 -13.51 -7.87 -0.67
CA GLY A 266 -12.10 -8.14 -0.38
C GLY A 266 -11.90 -9.27 0.63
N VAL A 267 -12.72 -9.32 1.69
CA VAL A 267 -12.72 -10.43 2.67
C VAL A 267 -13.09 -11.76 2.02
N ASP A 268 -14.14 -11.75 1.19
CA ASP A 268 -14.59 -12.95 0.47
C ASP A 268 -13.46 -13.49 -0.42
N ALA A 269 -12.81 -12.61 -1.19
CA ALA A 269 -11.69 -13.00 -2.05
C ALA A 269 -10.50 -13.54 -1.24
N LEU A 270 -10.14 -12.89 -0.13
CA LEU A 270 -9.04 -13.31 0.74
C LEU A 270 -9.28 -14.71 1.32
N LEU A 271 -10.46 -14.97 1.88
CA LEU A 271 -10.78 -16.24 2.53
C LEU A 271 -11.01 -17.38 1.53
N GLU A 272 -11.39 -17.06 0.30
CA GLU A 272 -11.56 -18.02 -0.80
C GLU A 272 -10.27 -18.19 -1.65
N ASN A 273 -9.18 -17.50 -1.28
CA ASN A 273 -7.91 -17.49 -2.00
C ASN A 273 -8.07 -17.12 -3.50
N ARG A 274 -8.94 -16.14 -3.77
CA ARG A 274 -9.15 -15.55 -5.10
C ARG A 274 -8.32 -14.29 -5.25
N GLU A 275 -7.92 -13.98 -6.48
CA GLU A 275 -7.32 -12.68 -6.77
C GLU A 275 -8.34 -11.55 -6.56
N HIS A 276 -7.87 -10.45 -5.97
CA HIS A 276 -8.62 -9.22 -5.77
C HIS A 276 -7.78 -8.03 -6.21
N SER A 277 -8.37 -7.07 -6.91
CA SER A 277 -7.65 -5.94 -7.48
C SER A 277 -8.28 -4.60 -7.08
N THR A 278 -7.55 -3.51 -7.36
CA THR A 278 -8.01 -2.14 -7.09
C THR A 278 -9.26 -1.80 -7.92
N GLN A 279 -9.44 -2.49 -9.06
CA GLN A 279 -10.55 -2.25 -9.98
C GLN A 279 -11.85 -2.92 -9.51
N ASP A 280 -11.74 -3.86 -8.56
CA ASP A 280 -12.90 -4.51 -7.92
C ASP A 280 -13.40 -3.72 -6.71
N ASP A 281 -12.61 -2.74 -6.26
CA ASP A 281 -12.89 -1.90 -5.10
C ASP A 281 -13.53 -0.57 -5.48
N ILE A 282 -14.49 -0.16 -4.65
CA ILE A 282 -15.04 1.19 -4.60
C ILE A 282 -14.44 1.84 -3.36
N PHE A 283 -13.74 2.95 -3.57
CA PHE A 283 -13.15 3.73 -2.49
C PHE A 283 -13.96 4.98 -2.22
N LEU A 284 -13.86 5.46 -0.99
CA LEU A 284 -14.32 6.77 -0.56
C LEU A 284 -13.11 7.61 -0.18
N VAL A 285 -13.20 8.90 -0.48
CA VAL A 285 -12.19 9.90 -0.11
C VAL A 285 -12.85 11.09 0.57
N ASN A 286 -12.22 11.57 1.62
CA ASN A 286 -12.54 12.86 2.22
C ASN A 286 -11.27 13.65 2.52
N ARG A 287 -11.39 14.97 2.56
CA ARG A 287 -10.31 15.83 3.03
C ARG A 287 -10.24 15.79 4.55
N ILE A 288 -9.02 15.81 5.07
CA ILE A 288 -8.71 15.84 6.49
C ILE A 288 -8.44 17.29 6.89
N ALA A 289 -9.03 17.77 7.99
CA ALA A 289 -8.67 19.05 8.58
C ALA A 289 -7.27 18.96 9.21
N GLU A 290 -6.46 20.02 9.10
CA GLU A 290 -5.08 19.99 9.62
C GLU A 290 -4.97 19.54 11.09
N PRO A 291 -5.84 19.99 12.02
CA PRO A 291 -5.83 19.53 13.41
C PRO A 291 -6.03 18.02 13.60
N ASP A 292 -6.68 17.35 12.66
CA ASP A 292 -7.04 15.93 12.76
C ASP A 292 -5.96 15.00 12.17
N ILE A 293 -5.01 15.52 11.37
CA ILE A 293 -3.97 14.70 10.72
C ILE A 293 -3.14 13.94 11.75
N VAL A 294 -2.64 14.61 12.79
CA VAL A 294 -1.82 13.98 13.83
C VAL A 294 -2.62 12.92 14.62
N PRO A 295 -3.82 13.22 15.16
CA PRO A 295 -4.68 12.22 15.78
C PRO A 295 -4.92 10.97 14.91
N ILE A 296 -5.23 11.12 13.62
CA ILE A 296 -5.50 9.98 12.72
C ILE A 296 -4.27 9.10 12.57
N LEU A 297 -3.09 9.71 12.34
CA LEU A 297 -1.84 8.96 12.20
C LEU A 297 -1.45 8.24 13.50
N LEU A 298 -1.72 8.84 14.66
CA LEU A 298 -1.51 8.21 15.97
C LEU A 298 -2.45 7.03 16.25
N GLU A 299 -3.59 6.94 15.56
CA GLU A 299 -4.50 5.79 15.63
C GLU A 299 -4.13 4.66 14.68
N THR A 300 -2.94 4.70 14.07
CA THR A 300 -2.45 3.58 13.28
C THR A 300 -2.30 2.35 14.18
N GLU A 301 -2.97 1.25 13.81
CA GLU A 301 -2.91 0.00 14.57
C GLU A 301 -1.51 -0.65 14.44
N LEU A 302 -1.11 -1.37 15.49
CA LEU A 302 0.09 -2.21 15.44
C LEU A 302 -0.23 -3.47 14.62
N LEU A 303 0.23 -3.50 13.37
CA LEU A 303 -0.10 -4.55 12.42
C LEU A 303 1.14 -5.29 11.94
N ARG A 304 1.02 -6.61 11.79
CA ARG A 304 2.02 -7.44 11.13
C ARG A 304 1.62 -7.65 9.67
N ALA A 305 2.46 -7.21 8.75
CA ALA A 305 2.26 -7.40 7.33
C ALA A 305 2.51 -8.87 6.94
N PRO A 306 1.55 -9.55 6.29
CA PRO A 306 1.69 -10.96 5.89
C PRO A 306 2.72 -11.11 4.76
N HIS A 307 3.56 -12.15 4.83
CA HIS A 307 4.45 -12.52 3.72
C HIS A 307 3.65 -13.24 2.63
N SER A 308 3.80 -12.84 1.36
CA SER A 308 3.24 -13.65 0.26
C SER A 308 4.10 -14.90 0.09
N GLU A 309 3.50 -16.09 0.02
CA GLU A 309 4.24 -17.34 -0.20
C GLU A 309 5.02 -17.33 -1.53
N ASN A 310 4.57 -16.54 -2.51
CA ASN A 310 5.26 -16.35 -3.79
C ASN A 310 6.60 -15.62 -3.68
N ASP A 311 6.90 -14.94 -2.56
CA ASP A 311 8.20 -14.30 -2.31
C ASP A 311 9.24 -15.28 -1.72
N THR A 312 8.85 -16.49 -1.30
CA THR A 312 9.75 -17.46 -0.66
C THR A 312 10.67 -18.23 -1.62
N ARG A 313 10.61 -17.96 -2.93
CA ARG A 313 11.65 -18.41 -3.89
C ARG A 313 12.93 -17.56 -3.81
N LEU A 314 13.31 -17.10 -2.61
CA LEU A 314 14.69 -16.74 -2.32
C LEU A 314 15.53 -18.01 -2.38
N LYS A 315 16.36 -18.09 -3.43
CA LYS A 315 17.40 -19.11 -3.58
C LYS A 315 18.11 -19.28 -2.23
N LYS A 316 18.00 -20.49 -1.63
CA LYS A 316 18.95 -21.03 -0.67
C LYS A 316 20.34 -20.97 -1.33
N ASN A 317 21.05 -19.86 -1.13
CA ASN A 317 22.50 -19.69 -1.22
C ASN A 317 22.82 -18.19 -1.23
N THR A 318 22.87 -17.57 -0.06
CA THR A 318 23.92 -16.58 0.20
C THR A 318 24.22 -16.59 1.68
N GLN A 319 25.44 -16.98 2.01
CA GLN A 319 25.98 -16.95 3.34
C GLN A 319 25.89 -15.52 3.88
N LEU A 320 25.43 -15.40 5.12
CA LEU A 320 25.64 -14.26 6.00
C LEU A 320 27.14 -14.01 6.12
N ASN A 321 27.66 -13.03 5.37
CA ASN A 321 28.86 -12.22 5.66
C ASN A 321 29.27 -11.41 4.42
N GLU A 322 28.48 -10.41 4.04
CA GLU A 322 29.00 -9.21 3.38
C GLU A 322 28.13 -8.01 3.81
N GLU A 323 28.76 -6.94 4.28
CA GLU A 323 28.12 -5.64 4.51
C GLU A 323 27.35 -5.23 3.26
N PHE A 324 26.02 -5.31 3.31
CA PHE A 324 25.17 -4.90 2.19
C PHE A 324 25.12 -3.37 2.11
N LYS A 325 26.11 -2.79 1.43
CA LYS A 325 26.06 -1.42 0.91
C LYS A 325 24.98 -1.39 -0.18
N GLY A 326 23.94 -0.59 0.06
CA GLY A 326 22.70 -0.58 -0.70
C GLY A 326 22.88 -0.78 -2.21
N GLN A 327 22.34 -1.89 -2.71
CA GLN A 327 22.07 -2.05 -4.13
C GLN A 327 20.89 -1.16 -4.50
N ILE A 328 21.20 -0.10 -5.25
CA ILE A 328 20.23 0.70 -5.97
C ILE A 328 19.72 -0.17 -7.12
N HIS A 329 18.42 -0.47 -7.10
CA HIS A 329 17.74 -0.90 -8.32
C HIS A 329 17.89 0.21 -9.35
N ARG A 330 18.56 -0.07 -10.47
CA ARG A 330 18.34 0.71 -11.70
C ARG A 330 16.86 0.55 -12.04
N SER A 331 16.10 1.62 -11.86
CA SER A 331 14.82 1.76 -12.52
C SER A 331 15.14 1.94 -14.01
N ASP A 332 14.91 0.89 -14.80
CA ASP A 332 14.91 0.97 -16.27
C ASP A 332 13.65 1.72 -16.76
N SER A 333 13.34 2.86 -16.15
CA SER A 333 12.33 3.80 -16.62
C SER A 333 13.06 4.94 -17.31
N ASP A 334 12.80 5.10 -18.60
CA ASP A 334 13.31 6.21 -19.41
C ASP A 334 13.11 7.57 -18.69
N PRO A 335 14.07 8.52 -18.77
CA PRO A 335 14.12 9.69 -17.89
C PRO A 335 13.16 10.83 -18.28
N THR A 336 12.27 10.64 -19.24
CA THR A 336 11.45 11.75 -19.75
C THR A 336 10.09 11.81 -19.07
N ASN A 337 9.95 12.82 -18.22
CA ASN A 337 8.71 13.38 -17.67
C ASN A 337 7.98 12.57 -16.58
N LEU A 338 8.62 12.45 -15.41
CA LEU A 338 7.87 12.44 -14.15
C LEU A 338 7.80 13.88 -13.66
N VAL A 339 6.60 14.45 -13.57
CA VAL A 339 6.37 15.74 -12.93
C VAL A 339 6.63 15.56 -11.43
N ASP A 340 7.89 15.70 -11.03
CA ASP A 340 8.33 15.78 -9.63
C ASP A 340 7.97 17.19 -9.09
N ALA A 341 6.69 17.55 -9.20
CA ALA A 341 6.19 18.84 -8.77
C ALA A 341 6.28 18.95 -7.23
N ALA A 342 6.68 20.13 -6.80
CA ALA A 342 6.87 20.44 -5.40
C ALA A 342 5.52 20.57 -4.68
N ILE A 343 5.39 20.01 -3.47
CA ILE A 343 4.14 20.15 -2.70
C ILE A 343 3.98 21.58 -2.13
N GLU A 344 2.79 22.15 -2.23
CA GLU A 344 2.43 23.48 -1.71
C GLU A 344 1.47 23.42 -0.50
N PHE A 345 1.99 23.10 0.69
CA PHE A 345 1.18 23.00 1.92
C PHE A 345 0.53 24.32 2.38
N ASP A 346 1.10 25.48 2.02
CA ASP A 346 0.61 26.78 2.50
C ASP A 346 -0.79 27.14 1.96
N LYS A 347 -1.16 26.64 0.77
CA LYS A 347 -2.52 26.81 0.22
C LYS A 347 -3.52 25.83 0.87
N ALA A 348 -3.06 24.67 1.31
CA ALA A 348 -3.89 23.64 1.89
C ALA A 348 -4.16 23.79 3.39
N ARG A 349 -3.31 24.54 4.11
CA ARG A 349 -3.33 24.82 5.56
C ARG A 349 -4.59 25.52 6.12
N GLN A 350 -5.67 25.65 5.34
CA GLN A 350 -6.82 26.50 5.65
C GLN A 350 -8.10 25.73 6.05
N ILE A 351 -8.03 24.41 6.23
CA ILE A 351 -9.20 23.61 6.62
C ILE A 351 -9.19 23.40 8.14
N GLU A 352 -10.03 24.16 8.84
CA GLU A 352 -10.24 24.00 10.28
C GLU A 352 -11.38 23.04 10.61
N GLU A 353 -12.37 22.92 9.73
CA GLU A 353 -13.55 22.06 9.90
C GLU A 353 -13.68 21.09 8.72
N ALA A 354 -13.79 19.80 9.03
CA ALA A 354 -13.99 18.72 8.07
C ALA A 354 -14.87 17.63 8.68
N LEU A 355 -15.24 16.62 7.89
CA LEU A 355 -15.80 15.39 8.42
C LEU A 355 -14.84 14.77 9.44
N ASN A 356 -15.41 14.17 10.48
CA ASN A 356 -14.67 13.47 11.53
C ASN A 356 -13.91 12.26 10.96
N SER A 357 -12.72 12.53 10.44
CA SER A 357 -11.92 11.56 9.71
C SER A 357 -11.40 10.44 10.63
N ILE A 358 -11.27 10.72 11.93
CA ILE A 358 -10.93 9.73 12.95
C ILE A 358 -12.07 8.70 13.07
N GLU A 359 -13.31 9.17 13.20
CA GLU A 359 -14.48 8.30 13.30
C GLU A 359 -14.71 7.49 12.02
N LEU A 360 -14.53 8.12 10.86
CA LEU A 360 -14.59 7.42 9.56
C LEU A 360 -13.52 6.33 9.47
N ALA A 361 -12.29 6.59 9.93
CA ALA A 361 -11.22 5.61 9.93
C ALA A 361 -11.51 4.42 10.87
N ARG A 362 -11.98 4.71 12.09
CA ARG A 362 -12.40 3.68 13.05
C ARG A 362 -13.54 2.82 12.51
N LYS A 363 -14.55 3.47 11.92
CA LYS A 363 -15.70 2.78 11.32
C LYS A 363 -15.26 1.85 10.20
N ALA A 364 -14.38 2.29 9.30
CA ALA A 364 -13.88 1.44 8.22
C ALA A 364 -13.15 0.17 8.73
N ARG A 365 -12.35 0.31 9.80
CA ARG A 365 -11.69 -0.85 10.44
C ARG A 365 -12.68 -1.77 11.13
N GLU A 366 -13.70 -1.22 11.77
CA GLU A 366 -14.75 -2.00 12.42
C GLU A 366 -15.61 -2.77 11.39
N ASP A 367 -16.03 -2.09 10.32
CA ASP A 367 -16.77 -2.70 9.20
C ASP A 367 -15.98 -3.88 8.61
N MET A 368 -14.65 -3.76 8.52
CA MET A 368 -13.78 -4.86 8.08
C MET A 368 -13.74 -6.02 9.09
N LYS A 369 -13.63 -5.75 10.39
CA LYS A 369 -13.67 -6.78 11.45
C LYS A 369 -15.00 -7.54 11.44
N ILE A 370 -16.11 -6.80 11.26
CA ILE A 370 -17.45 -7.37 11.12
C ILE A 370 -17.54 -8.25 9.87
N ALA A 371 -17.07 -7.76 8.71
CA ALA A 371 -17.08 -8.51 7.46
C ALA A 371 -16.29 -9.83 7.58
N TYR A 372 -15.09 -9.78 8.15
CA TYR A 372 -14.24 -10.95 8.38
C TYR A 372 -14.92 -11.98 9.31
N THR A 373 -15.45 -11.51 10.44
CA THR A 373 -16.13 -12.38 11.41
C THR A 373 -17.36 -13.06 10.80
N ASN A 374 -18.17 -12.32 10.06
CA ASN A 374 -19.36 -12.85 9.41
C ASN A 374 -19.00 -13.92 8.37
N LYS A 375 -17.94 -13.70 7.58
CA LYS A 375 -17.50 -14.69 6.57
C LYS A 375 -16.94 -15.96 7.21
N LEU A 376 -16.20 -15.85 8.31
CA LEU A 376 -15.75 -17.03 9.07
C LEU A 376 -16.93 -17.85 9.60
N LEU A 377 -17.93 -17.18 10.17
CA LEU A 377 -19.15 -17.84 10.65
C LEU A 377 -19.89 -18.56 9.52
N GLU A 378 -19.99 -17.92 8.34
CA GLU A 378 -20.59 -18.53 7.14
C GLU A 378 -19.83 -19.80 6.72
N ILE A 379 -18.48 -19.75 6.69
CA ILE A 379 -17.64 -20.91 6.36
C ILE A 379 -17.82 -22.05 7.37
N GLU A 380 -17.92 -21.73 8.67
CA GLU A 380 -18.16 -22.74 9.71
C GLU A 380 -19.53 -23.40 9.57
N GLN A 381 -20.56 -22.63 9.28
CA GLN A 381 -21.92 -23.13 9.03
C GLN A 381 -21.97 -24.05 7.81
N GLN A 382 -21.31 -23.66 6.71
CA GLN A 382 -21.21 -24.48 5.49
C GLN A 382 -20.50 -25.81 5.79
N LYS A 383 -19.38 -25.79 6.52
CA LYS A 383 -18.66 -27.01 6.93
C LYS A 383 -19.50 -27.89 7.85
N ALA A 384 -20.28 -27.32 8.75
CA ALA A 384 -21.17 -28.09 9.63
C ALA A 384 -22.30 -28.75 8.84
N GLU A 385 -22.89 -28.04 7.89
CA GLU A 385 -23.92 -28.57 6.99
C GLU A 385 -23.37 -29.69 6.09
N GLU A 386 -22.17 -29.53 5.55
CA GLU A 386 -21.52 -30.56 4.73
C GLU A 386 -21.24 -31.83 5.55
N ARG A 387 -20.76 -31.70 6.80
CA ARG A 387 -20.59 -32.85 7.71
C ARG A 387 -21.90 -33.57 7.98
N ARG A 388 -22.99 -32.83 8.25
CA ARG A 388 -24.33 -33.44 8.45
C ARG A 388 -24.77 -34.25 7.23
N ARG A 389 -24.61 -33.71 6.02
CA ARG A 389 -24.95 -34.43 4.78
C ARG A 389 -24.09 -35.68 4.57
N GLN A 390 -22.80 -35.63 4.92
CA GLN A 390 -21.92 -36.79 4.85
C GLN A 390 -22.33 -37.88 5.85
N GLU A 391 -22.69 -37.51 7.08
CA GLU A 391 -23.19 -38.43 8.10
C GLU A 391 -24.53 -39.07 7.69
N GLU A 392 -25.46 -38.29 7.15
CA GLU A 392 -26.74 -38.80 6.62
C GLU A 392 -26.50 -39.79 5.47
N THR A 393 -25.63 -39.45 4.52
CA THR A 393 -25.28 -40.34 3.40
C THR A 393 -24.65 -41.64 3.88
N LEU A 394 -23.76 -41.58 4.89
CA LEU A 394 -23.13 -42.76 5.49
C LEU A 394 -24.17 -43.63 6.22
N ALA A 395 -25.07 -43.01 6.98
CA ALA A 395 -26.13 -43.71 7.69
C ALA A 395 -27.11 -44.40 6.72
N GLU A 396 -27.46 -43.74 5.61
CA GLU A 396 -28.26 -44.34 4.54
C GLU A 396 -27.56 -45.53 3.90
N GLN A 397 -26.25 -45.43 3.63
CA GLN A 397 -25.49 -46.52 3.05
C GLN A 397 -25.41 -47.71 4.02
N MET A 398 -25.11 -47.46 5.30
CA MET A 398 -25.12 -48.51 6.33
C MET A 398 -26.48 -49.18 6.48
N ALA A 399 -27.57 -48.42 6.40
CA ALA A 399 -28.92 -48.97 6.44
C ALA A 399 -29.22 -49.85 5.21
N LYS A 400 -28.81 -49.43 4.01
CA LYS A 400 -28.94 -50.23 2.78
C LYS A 400 -28.14 -51.53 2.87
N ASP A 401 -26.89 -51.47 3.32
CA ASP A 401 -26.02 -52.63 3.48
C ASP A 401 -26.62 -53.62 4.49
N TYR A 402 -27.10 -53.11 5.63
CA TYR A 402 -27.77 -53.93 6.64
C TYR A 402 -29.05 -54.61 6.10
N MET A 403 -29.88 -53.90 5.34
CA MET A 403 -31.09 -54.47 4.74
C MET A 403 -30.78 -55.52 3.68
N CYS A 404 -29.74 -55.32 2.87
CA CYS A 404 -29.25 -56.33 1.93
C CYS A 404 -28.78 -57.60 2.66
N ASP A 405 -28.01 -57.46 3.74
CA ASP A 405 -27.55 -58.58 4.55
C ASP A 405 -28.71 -59.34 5.22
N LEU A 406 -29.71 -58.62 5.71
CA LEU A 406 -30.91 -59.22 6.30
C LEU A 406 -31.71 -60.00 5.25
N TYR A 407 -31.90 -59.41 4.06
CA TYR A 407 -32.58 -60.07 2.95
C TYR A 407 -31.85 -61.34 2.49
N ASN A 408 -30.52 -61.28 2.37
CA ASN A 408 -29.71 -62.44 1.99
C ASN A 408 -29.79 -63.56 3.04
N ARG A 409 -29.80 -63.24 4.34
CA ARG A 409 -30.05 -64.21 5.41
C ARG A 409 -31.43 -64.84 5.30
N TYR A 410 -32.47 -64.01 5.16
CA TYR A 410 -33.85 -64.49 5.03
C TYR A 410 -34.01 -65.42 3.81
N LYS A 411 -33.44 -65.04 2.66
CA LYS A 411 -33.47 -65.86 1.44
C LYS A 411 -32.81 -67.23 1.65
N LYS A 412 -31.69 -67.28 2.37
CA LYS A 412 -31.00 -68.54 2.69
C LYS A 412 -31.83 -69.43 3.62
N GLU A 413 -32.37 -68.87 4.70
CA GLU A 413 -33.21 -69.61 5.65
C GLU A 413 -34.50 -70.12 4.99
N PHE A 414 -35.13 -69.29 4.17
CA PHE A 414 -36.30 -69.68 3.40
C PHE A 414 -36.00 -70.82 2.42
N SER A 415 -34.87 -70.75 1.70
CA SER A 415 -34.45 -71.83 0.80
C SER A 415 -34.25 -73.16 1.55
N MET A 416 -33.61 -73.12 2.72
CA MET A 416 -33.44 -74.31 3.57
C MET A 416 -34.77 -74.88 4.06
N LEU A 417 -35.74 -74.01 4.38
CA LEU A 417 -37.07 -74.44 4.79
C LEU A 417 -37.81 -75.15 3.65
N VAL A 418 -37.75 -74.59 2.43
CA VAL A 418 -38.34 -75.18 1.23
C VAL A 418 -37.73 -76.55 0.93
N GLU A 419 -36.41 -76.67 0.94
CA GLU A 419 -35.72 -77.97 0.76
C GLU A 419 -36.14 -79.00 1.81
N ARG A 420 -36.26 -78.58 3.08
CA ARG A 420 -36.72 -79.48 4.15
C ARG A 420 -38.15 -79.93 3.94
N MET A 421 -39.05 -79.03 3.58
CA MET A 421 -40.45 -79.36 3.27
C MET A 421 -40.58 -80.30 2.07
N GLU A 422 -39.80 -80.09 1.02
CA GLU A 422 -39.77 -80.99 -0.14
C GLU A 422 -39.27 -82.38 0.25
N THR A 423 -38.22 -82.44 1.09
CA THR A 423 -37.69 -83.70 1.62
C THR A 423 -38.73 -84.43 2.48
N GLU A 424 -39.42 -83.72 3.37
CA GLU A 424 -40.49 -84.28 4.22
C GLU A 424 -41.67 -84.76 3.38
N LYS A 425 -42.04 -84.02 2.33
CA LYS A 425 -43.10 -84.43 1.38
C LYS A 425 -42.73 -85.74 0.66
N VAL A 426 -41.51 -85.85 0.14
CA VAL A 426 -41.02 -87.08 -0.50
C VAL A 426 -40.99 -88.26 0.50
N GLN A 427 -40.55 -88.03 1.73
CA GLN A 427 -40.59 -89.06 2.77
C GLN A 427 -42.02 -89.50 3.11
N PHE A 428 -42.96 -88.57 3.18
CA PHE A 428 -44.37 -88.87 3.42
C PHE A 428 -44.96 -89.70 2.28
N GLU A 429 -44.70 -89.32 1.02
CA GLU A 429 -45.14 -90.06 -0.17
C GLU A 429 -44.58 -91.50 -0.19
N LEU A 430 -43.30 -91.67 0.13
CA LEU A 430 -42.66 -93.00 0.26
C LEU A 430 -43.26 -93.83 1.41
N TYR A 431 -43.56 -93.23 2.56
CA TYR A 431 -44.22 -93.91 3.68
C TYR A 431 -45.65 -94.35 3.34
N SER A 432 -46.38 -93.55 2.56
CA SER A 432 -47.72 -93.92 2.09
C SER A 432 -47.72 -95.03 1.04
N ILE A 433 -46.64 -95.18 0.26
CA ILE A 433 -46.47 -96.30 -0.70
C ILE A 433 -46.08 -97.59 0.03
N GLY A 434 -45.30 -97.53 1.11
CA GLY A 434 -44.90 -98.72 1.89
C GLY A 434 -45.98 -99.30 2.82
N ASN A 435 -47.09 -98.58 3.02
CA ASN A 435 -48.24 -99.01 3.83
C ASN A 435 -49.46 -99.46 2.97
N TRP A 436 -49.28 -99.57 1.66
CA TRP A 436 -50.16 -100.30 0.74
C TRP A 436 -49.50 -101.63 0.38
#